data_AF-A0A1R2CTH4-F1
#
_entry.id   AF-A0A1R2CTH4-F1
#
_cell.length_a   1.000
_cell.length_b   1.000
_cell.length_c   1.000
_cell.angle_alpha   90.00
_cell.angle_beta   90.00
_cell.angle_gamma   90.00
#
_symmetry.space_group_name_H-M   'P 1'
#
loop_
_entity.id
_entity.type
_entity.pdbx_description
1 polymer ?
#
loop_
_entity_poly.entity_id
_entity_poly.type
_entity_poly.pdbx_seq_one_letter_code
_entity_poly.pdbx_strand_id
1 'polypeptide(L)'
;MWKEIIETKVIRAEGMDLNNLISLIYVTDILAEEITPYNAEKSFELPLKSTCRIVLKSVLTGESLSVSLNTKIFDEDGVQWLPLYRSQQSDYLESIPDEVVSPRVLMLLHKKISLDIIKEGGEKSEIGSACEDDYMPEIKLCHSFTEDLPISPFDDIDEHQGQEVTEVNSPPHFSIGIADEINQELRNNLERLIKTLDIEKKSKESISKEMENMKSSFLIELSEAKKRENELLDGFKDAETRFSASKFEIIRLKHEIKSVQAENTRLQQALHISEMSQISRIEEMTKKLAIYEDSQSETDSILTKLSELTGHNFDNHNEKLKEKDEIIKKLNREITELKLKAPPIPHMKNTVAVDELDEAVHKYSMKIKLNGPIVKDKEQIYVYNGKKINLLLKEGQLLCRVGGIFKPFEECINSGMVVEPPLYKSVKNSPEVTSTRENEDTNKARTSAGRKSNKSLTITSRQNKRGSPFN
;
A
#
# COMPACT_ATOMS: atom_id res chain seq x y z
N MET A 1 -13.26 16.86 35.13
CA MET A 1 -13.24 18.01 34.19
C MET A 1 -12.94 17.42 32.82
N TRP A 2 -13.66 17.79 31.76
CA TRP A 2 -13.36 17.25 30.43
C TRP A 2 -12.07 17.89 29.92
N LYS A 3 -11.12 17.06 29.47
CA LYS A 3 -9.85 17.52 28.93
C LYS A 3 -9.76 17.10 27.47
N GLU A 4 -9.67 18.09 26.60
CA GLU A 4 -9.39 17.86 25.18
C GLU A 4 -7.92 17.49 25.03
N ILE A 5 -7.68 16.33 24.43
CA ILE A 5 -6.36 15.81 24.10
C ILE A 5 -6.30 15.51 22.61
N ILE A 6 -5.10 15.57 22.05
CA ILE A 6 -4.83 15.14 20.68
C ILE A 6 -3.99 13.88 20.78
N GLU A 7 -4.56 12.75 20.41
CA GLU A 7 -3.77 11.55 20.19
C GLU A 7 -3.06 11.70 18.85
N THR A 8 -1.75 11.49 18.86
CA THR A 8 -0.92 11.72 17.67
C THR A 8 0.12 10.64 17.49
N LYS A 9 0.55 10.47 16.24
CA LYS A 9 1.59 9.51 15.86
C LYS A 9 2.44 10.07 14.73
N VAL A 10 3.75 9.93 14.84
CA VAL A 10 4.67 10.19 13.73
C VAL A 10 4.64 8.99 12.79
N ILE A 11 4.17 9.19 11.55
CA ILE A 11 3.99 8.10 10.58
C ILE A 11 5.22 7.95 9.67
N ARG A 12 5.82 9.09 9.29
CA ARG A 12 6.87 9.13 8.27
C ARG A 12 7.74 10.36 8.41
N ALA A 13 9.02 10.24 8.07
CA ALA A 13 9.92 11.37 7.88
C ALA A 13 10.52 11.35 6.47
N GLU A 14 10.85 12.52 5.92
CA GLU A 14 11.50 12.67 4.62
C GLU A 14 12.63 13.70 4.68
N GLY A 15 13.70 13.47 3.91
CA GLY A 15 14.87 14.36 3.86
C GLY A 15 15.95 14.07 4.91
N MET A 16 15.88 12.91 5.57
CA MET A 16 16.87 12.40 6.51
C MET A 16 17.11 10.90 6.28
N ASP A 17 18.25 10.38 6.73
CA ASP A 17 18.49 8.93 6.77
C ASP A 17 17.62 8.29 7.86
N LEU A 18 16.68 7.45 7.43
CA LEU A 18 15.62 6.89 8.28
C LEU A 18 16.10 5.72 9.14
N ASN A 19 17.25 5.12 8.83
CA ASN A 19 17.65 3.84 9.43
C ASN A 19 18.07 3.98 10.90
N ASN A 20 18.37 5.20 11.38
CA ASN A 20 18.94 5.45 12.70
C ASN A 20 18.38 6.73 13.35
N LEU A 21 17.08 6.97 13.26
CA LEU A 21 16.45 8.13 13.89
C LEU A 21 15.77 7.76 15.21
N ILE A 22 15.97 8.63 16.19
CA ILE A 22 15.21 8.70 17.44
C ILE A 22 14.28 9.91 17.34
N SER A 23 13.02 9.75 17.74
CA SER A 23 12.09 10.87 17.89
C SER A 23 11.94 11.23 19.36
N LEU A 24 12.27 12.47 19.70
CA LEU A 24 12.12 13.04 21.04
C LEU A 24 10.97 14.06 21.00
N ILE A 25 9.94 13.83 21.82
CA ILE A 25 8.75 14.65 21.87
C ILE A 25 8.75 15.41 23.19
N TYR A 26 8.78 16.73 23.10
CA TYR A 26 8.72 17.64 24.23
C TYR A 26 7.35 18.30 24.28
N VAL A 27 6.73 18.32 25.45
CA VAL A 27 5.49 19.03 25.73
C VAL A 27 5.80 20.07 26.80
N THR A 28 5.59 21.34 26.49
CA THR A 28 5.94 22.47 27.39
C THR A 28 7.38 22.37 27.91
N ASP A 29 8.33 22.11 27.00
CA ASP A 29 9.76 21.95 27.26
C ASP A 29 10.17 20.75 28.15
N ILE A 30 9.22 19.88 28.50
CA ILE A 30 9.47 18.63 29.23
C ILE A 30 9.45 17.47 28.24
N LEU A 31 10.47 16.60 28.28
CA LEU A 31 10.49 15.39 27.47
C LEU A 31 9.32 14.48 27.91
N ALA A 32 8.31 14.36 27.06
CA ALA A 32 7.15 13.52 27.31
C ALA A 32 7.42 12.08 26.84
N GLU A 33 8.08 11.94 25.68
CA GLU A 33 8.26 10.63 25.06
C GLU A 33 9.53 10.55 24.20
N GLU A 34 10.16 9.37 24.22
CA GLU A 34 11.28 8.99 23.38
C GLU A 34 10.91 7.73 22.60
N ILE A 35 10.96 7.81 21.27
CA ILE A 35 10.55 6.72 20.38
C ILE A 35 11.76 6.25 19.57
N THR A 36 12.16 4.99 19.81
CA THR A 36 13.34 4.35 19.19
C THR A 36 12.98 2.93 18.72
N PRO A 37 12.94 2.64 17.40
CA PRO A 37 13.15 3.57 16.28
C PRO A 37 11.97 4.54 16.13
N TYR A 38 12.19 5.71 15.52
CA TYR A 38 11.15 6.75 15.38
C TYR A 38 9.82 6.29 14.76
N ASN A 39 9.82 5.19 14.00
CA ASN A 39 8.64 4.60 13.33
C ASN A 39 8.00 3.47 14.15
N ALA A 40 8.12 3.50 15.48
CA ALA A 40 7.35 2.59 16.32
C ALA A 40 5.85 2.92 16.18
N GLU A 41 4.99 1.90 16.24
CA GLU A 41 3.55 2.11 16.03
C GLU A 41 2.83 2.84 17.18
N LYS A 42 3.57 3.33 18.17
CA LYS A 42 3.08 3.94 19.40
C LYS A 42 2.51 5.34 19.16
N SER A 43 1.25 5.54 19.57
CA SER A 43 0.64 6.87 19.68
C SER A 43 0.99 7.51 21.02
N PHE A 44 0.94 8.85 21.06
CA PHE A 44 1.16 9.64 22.26
C PHE A 44 0.11 10.74 22.37
N GLU A 45 -0.13 11.20 23.60
CA GLU A 45 -1.17 12.19 23.88
C GLU A 45 -0.58 13.59 24.06
N LEU A 46 -1.11 14.55 23.33
CA LEU A 46 -0.77 15.96 23.44
C LEU A 46 -1.92 16.74 24.09
N PRO A 47 -1.69 17.47 25.20
CA PRO A 47 -2.68 18.37 25.74
C PRO A 47 -3.05 19.47 24.74
N LEU A 48 -4.34 19.79 24.62
CA LEU A 48 -4.74 20.95 23.84
C LEU A 48 -4.16 22.23 24.48
N LYS A 49 -3.75 23.19 23.64
CA LYS A 49 -3.17 24.48 24.06
C LYS A 49 -1.76 24.39 24.65
N SER A 50 -1.07 23.26 24.48
CA SER A 50 0.34 23.11 24.86
C SER A 50 1.28 23.42 23.71
N THR A 51 2.52 23.79 24.03
CA THR A 51 3.60 23.83 23.03
C THR A 51 4.17 22.43 22.90
N CYS A 52 4.15 21.88 21.69
CA CYS A 52 4.76 20.62 21.34
C CYS A 52 6.01 20.88 20.50
N ARG A 53 7.12 20.24 20.83
CA ARG A 53 8.33 20.25 20.02
C ARG A 53 8.77 18.83 19.72
N ILE A 54 8.90 18.53 18.44
CA ILE A 54 9.32 17.22 17.93
C ILE A 54 10.75 17.38 17.42
N VAL A 55 11.64 16.55 17.90
CA VAL A 55 13.05 16.52 17.50
C VAL A 55 13.38 15.15 16.94
N LEU A 56 13.77 15.10 15.67
CA LEU A 56 14.32 13.91 15.05
C LEU A 56 15.84 13.98 15.11
N LYS A 57 16.47 13.02 15.78
CA LYS A 57 17.92 12.95 15.95
C LYS A 57 18.49 11.70 15.30
N SER A 58 19.48 11.89 14.43
CA SER A 58 20.26 10.80 13.86
C SER A 58 21.28 10.28 14.87
N VAL A 59 21.22 8.99 15.17
CA VAL A 59 22.16 8.32 16.07
C VAL A 59 23.56 8.25 15.45
N LEU A 60 23.65 8.13 14.11
CA LEU A 60 24.93 8.02 13.41
C LEU A 60 25.63 9.37 13.25
N THR A 61 24.92 10.38 12.75
CA THR A 61 25.51 11.68 12.41
C THR A 61 25.46 12.67 13.57
N GLY A 62 24.60 12.43 14.56
CA GLY A 62 24.31 13.38 15.63
C GLY A 62 23.49 14.60 15.18
N GLU A 63 23.19 14.71 13.88
CA GLU A 63 22.35 15.78 13.35
C GLU A 63 20.92 15.67 13.91
N SER A 64 20.35 16.81 14.28
CA SER A 64 18.99 16.91 14.78
C SER A 64 18.22 17.94 13.98
N LEU A 65 16.99 17.59 13.59
CA LEU A 65 16.02 18.53 13.06
C LEU A 65 14.84 18.63 14.01
N SER A 66 14.24 19.81 14.12
CA SER A 66 13.11 20.03 15.00
C SER A 66 12.00 20.84 14.37
N VAL A 67 10.80 20.69 14.93
CA VAL A 67 9.66 21.55 14.71
C VAL A 67 8.95 21.77 16.04
N SER A 68 8.66 23.02 16.35
CA SER A 68 7.94 23.47 17.52
C SER A 68 6.63 24.11 17.09
N LEU A 69 5.54 23.85 17.79
CA LEU A 69 4.23 24.40 17.45
C LEU A 69 3.32 24.44 18.68
N ASN A 70 2.30 25.31 18.65
CA ASN A 70 1.21 25.22 19.60
C ASN A 70 0.14 24.26 19.09
N THR A 71 -0.33 23.31 19.90
CA THR A 71 -1.30 22.30 19.47
C THR A 71 -2.66 22.86 19.01
N LYS A 72 -2.95 24.14 19.30
CA LYS A 72 -4.12 24.86 18.75
C LYS A 72 -4.10 25.05 17.25
N ILE A 73 -2.94 24.91 16.61
CA ILE A 73 -2.76 25.06 15.17
C ILE A 73 -3.52 24.00 14.35
N PHE A 74 -3.92 22.89 14.99
CA PHE A 74 -4.66 21.81 14.35
C PHE A 74 -6.16 22.03 14.54
N ASP A 75 -6.87 22.35 13.46
CA ASP A 75 -8.31 22.61 13.49
C ASP A 75 -9.15 21.33 13.32
N GLU A 76 -8.63 20.33 12.62
CA GLU A 76 -9.33 19.08 12.29
C GLU A 76 -8.46 17.85 12.56
N ASP A 77 -9.12 16.69 12.59
CA ASP A 77 -8.45 15.38 12.59
C ASP A 77 -7.85 15.11 11.21
N GLY A 78 -6.80 14.29 11.16
CA GLY A 78 -6.25 13.82 9.90
C GLY A 78 -4.73 13.72 9.88
N VAL A 79 -4.16 13.87 8.70
CA VAL A 79 -2.74 13.65 8.46
C VAL A 79 -2.10 14.96 7.99
N GLN A 80 -1.04 15.39 8.66
CA GLN A 80 -0.43 16.68 8.43
C GLN A 80 1.09 16.57 8.26
N TRP A 81 1.61 17.19 7.19
CA TRP A 81 3.03 17.41 7.02
C TRP A 81 3.48 18.62 7.84
N LEU A 82 4.62 18.51 8.51
CA LEU A 82 5.29 19.58 9.22
C LEU A 82 6.73 19.73 8.73
N PRO A 83 7.20 20.96 8.44
CA PRO A 83 8.59 21.20 8.07
C PRO A 83 9.50 20.93 9.26
N LEU A 84 10.72 20.44 9.00
CA LEU A 84 11.75 20.24 10.00
C LEU A 84 12.88 21.25 9.78
N TYR A 85 13.33 21.90 10.85
CA TYR A 85 14.37 22.93 10.80
C TYR A 85 15.65 22.47 11.48
N ARG A 86 16.80 22.91 10.97
CA ARG A 86 18.11 22.65 11.59
C ARG A 86 18.38 23.55 12.80
N SER A 87 17.82 24.76 12.81
CA SER A 87 18.02 25.74 13.86
C SER A 87 16.83 25.76 14.81
N GLN A 88 17.08 25.61 16.11
CA GLN A 88 16.05 25.73 17.14
C GLN A 88 15.44 27.13 17.22
N GLN A 89 16.13 28.15 16.70
CA GLN A 89 15.60 29.52 16.70
C GLN A 89 14.51 29.74 15.64
N SER A 90 14.45 28.88 14.62
CA SER A 90 13.52 29.00 13.50
C SER A 90 12.54 27.82 13.43
N ASP A 91 12.47 26.99 14.48
CA ASP A 91 11.66 25.77 14.44
C ASP A 91 10.20 25.99 14.85
N TYR A 92 9.85 27.16 15.38
CA TYR A 92 8.51 27.49 15.84
C TYR A 92 7.57 27.87 14.68
N LEU A 93 6.46 27.14 14.58
CA LEU A 93 5.39 27.37 13.61
C LEU A 93 4.19 28.04 14.27
N GLU A 94 3.83 29.22 13.75
CA GLU A 94 2.60 29.93 14.11
C GLU A 94 1.38 29.41 13.33
N SER A 95 1.61 28.94 12.09
CA SER A 95 0.58 28.40 11.19
C SER A 95 1.16 27.29 10.31
N ILE A 96 0.28 26.40 9.82
CA ILE A 96 0.69 25.27 9.00
C ILE A 96 0.89 25.79 7.57
N PRO A 97 2.08 25.65 6.98
CA PRO A 97 2.29 26.10 5.61
C PRO A 97 1.54 25.19 4.62
N ASP A 98 0.92 25.79 3.61
CA ASP A 98 0.20 25.08 2.54
C ASP A 98 1.09 24.06 1.81
N GLU A 99 2.37 24.43 1.62
CA GLU A 99 3.38 23.59 1.00
C GLU A 99 4.57 23.36 1.94
N VAL A 100 4.81 22.09 2.29
CA VAL A 100 5.90 21.69 3.15
C VAL A 100 7.00 21.04 2.33
N VAL A 101 8.14 21.71 2.17
CA VAL A 101 9.32 21.15 1.49
C VAL A 101 10.13 20.25 2.43
N SER A 102 10.92 19.34 1.86
CA SER A 102 11.84 18.49 2.62
C SER A 102 12.99 19.32 3.22
N PRO A 103 13.45 19.05 4.47
CA PRO A 103 13.07 17.94 5.33
C PRO A 103 11.74 18.17 6.07
N ARG A 104 10.96 17.10 6.27
CA ARG A 104 9.60 17.16 6.81
C ARG A 104 9.18 15.87 7.51
N VAL A 105 8.21 15.97 8.42
CA VAL A 105 7.62 14.85 9.16
C VAL A 105 6.10 14.82 8.96
N LEU A 106 5.55 13.62 8.82
CA LEU A 106 4.13 13.35 8.68
C LEU A 106 3.55 12.88 10.00
N MET A 107 2.54 13.56 10.50
CA MET A 107 1.85 13.22 11.73
C MET A 107 0.39 12.86 11.47
N LEU A 108 -0.10 11.83 12.15
CA LEU A 108 -1.52 11.53 12.30
C LEU A 108 -2.03 12.23 13.55
N LEU A 109 -3.15 12.91 13.45
CA LEU A 109 -3.78 13.68 14.52
C LEU A 109 -5.21 13.19 14.70
N HIS A 110 -5.58 12.89 15.94
CA HIS A 110 -6.93 12.50 16.30
C HIS A 110 -7.34 13.16 17.61
N LYS A 111 -8.27 14.10 17.55
CA LYS A 111 -8.80 14.82 18.70
C LYS A 111 -9.71 13.90 19.49
N LYS A 112 -9.41 13.74 20.78
CA LYS A 112 -10.21 12.98 21.73
C LYS A 112 -10.62 13.88 22.89
N ILE A 113 -11.86 13.76 23.32
CA ILE A 113 -12.31 14.34 24.59
C ILE A 113 -12.13 13.25 25.63
N SER A 114 -11.15 13.40 26.52
CA SER A 114 -10.91 12.46 27.61
C SER A 114 -11.50 13.03 28.90
N LEU A 115 -12.09 12.16 29.72
CA LEU A 115 -12.43 12.52 31.08
C LEU A 115 -11.11 12.56 31.86
N ASP A 116 -10.83 13.65 32.59
CA ASP A 116 -9.75 13.63 33.58
C ASP A 116 -10.02 12.45 34.51
N ILE A 117 -9.24 11.39 34.37
CA ILE A 117 -9.17 10.32 35.36
C ILE A 117 -8.66 11.02 36.60
N ILE A 118 -9.56 11.22 37.57
CA ILE A 118 -9.18 11.61 38.92
C ILE A 118 -8.21 10.51 39.33
N LYS A 119 -6.91 10.82 39.31
CA LYS A 119 -5.91 9.96 39.94
C LYS A 119 -6.25 10.01 41.43
N GLU A 120 -7.12 9.09 41.85
CA GLU A 120 -7.28 8.78 43.27
C GLU A 120 -5.85 8.57 43.79
N GLY A 121 -5.49 9.36 44.79
CA GLY A 121 -4.18 9.32 45.42
C GLY A 121 -4.03 7.99 46.13
N GLY A 122 -3.78 6.92 45.37
CA GLY A 122 -3.25 5.67 45.87
C GLY A 122 -1.84 5.97 46.34
N GLU A 123 -1.70 6.10 47.65
CA GLU A 123 -0.41 6.14 48.32
C GLU A 123 0.47 5.02 47.76
N LYS A 124 1.71 5.37 47.42
CA LYS A 124 2.69 4.46 46.85
C LYS A 124 3.04 3.38 47.88
N SER A 125 2.30 2.28 47.86
CA SER A 125 2.75 1.02 48.45
C SER A 125 3.74 0.39 47.49
N GLU A 126 5.03 0.48 47.81
CA GLU A 126 6.02 -0.47 47.32
C GLU A 126 5.53 -1.89 47.63
N ILE A 127 5.36 -2.74 46.62
CA ILE A 127 5.62 -4.19 46.66
C ILE A 127 5.79 -4.64 45.21
N GLY A 128 6.90 -5.33 44.97
CA GLY A 128 7.30 -5.79 43.66
C GLY A 128 6.55 -7.03 43.16
N SER A 129 6.76 -7.26 41.87
CA SER A 129 7.01 -8.56 41.26
C SER A 129 6.21 -9.74 41.81
N ALA A 130 5.12 -10.10 41.14
CA ALA A 130 5.00 -11.37 40.42
C ALA A 130 3.67 -11.45 39.68
N CYS A 131 3.73 -12.01 38.48
CA CYS A 131 2.82 -13.00 37.91
C CYS A 131 1.41 -13.07 38.50
N GLU A 132 0.38 -12.83 37.69
CA GLU A 132 -0.77 -13.75 37.57
C GLU A 132 -1.72 -13.31 36.46
N ASP A 133 -2.37 -14.33 35.90
CA ASP A 133 -3.19 -14.31 34.71
C ASP A 133 -4.33 -13.28 34.75
N ASP A 134 -4.57 -12.68 33.58
CA ASP A 134 -5.70 -11.81 33.25
C ASP A 134 -7.04 -12.47 33.58
N TYR A 135 -7.53 -12.26 34.81
CA TYR A 135 -8.94 -12.35 35.11
C TYR A 135 -9.61 -11.08 34.59
N MET A 136 -10.24 -11.19 33.42
CA MET A 136 -11.25 -10.23 32.97
C MET A 136 -12.28 -10.03 34.08
N PRO A 137 -12.55 -8.79 34.53
CA PRO A 137 -13.67 -8.55 35.43
C PRO A 137 -14.96 -8.82 34.65
N GLU A 138 -15.72 -9.83 35.08
CA GLU A 138 -17.05 -10.12 34.56
C GLU A 138 -17.92 -8.87 34.69
N ILE A 139 -18.21 -8.24 33.56
CA ILE A 139 -19.24 -7.20 33.46
C ILE A 139 -20.57 -7.91 33.69
N LYS A 140 -21.10 -7.82 34.91
CA LYS A 140 -22.46 -8.25 35.24
C LYS A 140 -23.43 -7.40 34.42
N LEU A 141 -23.80 -7.90 33.24
CA LEU A 141 -24.94 -7.44 32.48
C LEU A 141 -26.16 -7.58 33.38
N CYS A 142 -26.67 -6.46 33.89
CA CYS A 142 -27.97 -6.36 34.52
C CYS A 142 -28.99 -7.02 33.59
N HIS A 143 -29.36 -8.25 33.92
CA HIS A 143 -30.45 -8.93 33.25
C HIS A 143 -31.70 -8.08 33.41
N SER A 144 -32.28 -7.78 32.27
CA SER A 144 -33.56 -7.15 32.05
C SER A 144 -34.57 -7.52 33.14
N PHE A 145 -35.15 -6.48 33.73
CA PHE A 145 -36.48 -6.53 34.32
C PHE A 145 -37.45 -7.12 33.28
N THR A 146 -37.66 -8.43 33.31
CA THR A 146 -38.92 -9.01 32.83
C THR A 146 -39.98 -8.58 33.84
N GLU A 147 -40.77 -7.61 33.41
CA GLU A 147 -42.03 -7.19 34.02
C GLU A 147 -43.01 -8.38 34.07
N ASP A 148 -42.86 -9.24 35.06
CA ASP A 148 -43.96 -9.98 35.65
C ASP A 148 -44.26 -9.33 37.01
N LEU A 149 -44.74 -8.08 36.96
CA LEU A 149 -45.45 -7.52 38.11
C LEU A 149 -46.79 -8.25 38.20
N PRO A 150 -47.07 -8.99 39.28
CA PRO A 150 -48.42 -9.48 39.51
C PRO A 150 -49.30 -8.25 39.65
N ILE A 151 -50.35 -8.18 38.83
CA ILE A 151 -51.47 -7.27 39.03
C ILE A 151 -52.00 -7.60 40.43
N SER A 152 -51.57 -6.81 41.41
CA SER A 152 -52.15 -6.79 42.74
C SER A 152 -53.62 -6.41 42.55
N PRO A 153 -54.58 -7.25 42.94
CA PRO A 153 -55.96 -6.82 42.97
C PRO A 153 -56.04 -5.71 44.01
N PHE A 154 -56.35 -4.50 43.56
CA PHE A 154 -56.82 -3.42 44.43
C PHE A 154 -58.22 -3.83 44.94
N ASP A 155 -58.25 -4.79 45.86
CA ASP A 155 -59.23 -4.84 46.91
C ASP A 155 -58.65 -3.98 48.03
N ASP A 156 -59.03 -2.71 48.09
CA ASP A 156 -59.03 -1.99 49.36
C ASP A 156 -59.97 -0.78 49.30
N ILE A 157 -61.04 -0.93 50.10
CA ILE A 157 -61.51 0.06 51.06
C ILE A 157 -62.16 1.32 50.46
N ASP A 158 -63.50 1.30 50.48
CA ASP A 158 -64.23 2.47 50.97
C ASP A 158 -65.46 2.01 51.78
N GLU A 159 -65.18 1.42 52.95
CA GLU A 159 -66.15 1.21 54.01
C GLU A 159 -66.29 2.53 54.79
N HIS A 160 -67.02 3.49 54.21
CA HIS A 160 -67.43 4.68 54.95
C HIS A 160 -68.62 4.35 55.85
N GLN A 161 -68.27 4.31 57.13
CA GLN A 161 -69.09 4.32 58.34
C GLN A 161 -70.51 4.85 58.16
N GLY A 162 -71.47 4.02 58.59
CA GLY A 162 -72.85 4.43 58.81
C GLY A 162 -72.93 5.55 59.85
N GLN A 163 -73.43 6.70 59.40
CA GLN A 163 -73.96 7.73 60.27
C GLN A 163 -75.48 7.56 60.28
N GLU A 164 -76.00 7.05 61.40
CA GLU A 164 -77.43 7.00 61.71
C GLU A 164 -78.02 8.42 61.60
N VAL A 165 -78.83 8.64 60.56
CA VAL A 165 -79.70 9.82 60.47
C VAL A 165 -81.04 9.43 61.09
N THR A 166 -81.35 10.16 62.15
CA THR A 166 -82.56 10.07 62.98
C THR A 166 -83.82 10.28 62.14
N GLU A 167 -84.82 9.41 62.35
CA GLU A 167 -86.16 9.51 61.79
C GLU A 167 -86.81 10.87 62.10
N VAL A 168 -86.98 11.71 61.08
CA VAL A 168 -87.91 12.84 61.12
C VAL A 168 -89.16 12.44 60.34
N ASN A 169 -90.13 11.90 61.07
CA ASN A 169 -91.49 11.64 60.60
C ASN A 169 -92.18 12.97 60.26
N SER A 170 -92.20 13.35 58.99
CA SER A 170 -93.24 14.21 58.43
C SER A 170 -93.50 13.78 56.98
N PRO A 171 -94.76 13.49 56.58
CA PRO A 171 -95.07 13.12 55.21
C PRO A 171 -94.91 14.36 54.32
N PRO A 172 -93.94 14.38 53.40
CA PRO A 172 -93.79 15.52 52.52
C PRO A 172 -94.84 15.41 51.43
N HIS A 173 -95.74 16.39 51.37
CA HIS A 173 -96.55 16.65 50.18
C HIS A 173 -95.63 17.06 49.03
N PHE A 174 -95.00 16.08 48.37
CA PHE A 174 -94.32 16.31 47.11
C PHE A 174 -95.38 16.51 46.02
N SER A 175 -95.35 17.69 45.42
CA SER A 175 -96.05 17.97 44.17
C SER A 175 -95.56 17.00 43.09
N ILE A 176 -96.46 16.15 42.61
CA ILE A 176 -96.26 15.11 41.58
C ILE A 176 -95.43 15.58 40.37
N GLY A 177 -95.46 16.87 40.00
CA GLY A 177 -94.68 17.40 38.88
C GLY A 177 -93.15 17.40 39.05
N ILE A 178 -92.63 17.54 40.28
CA ILE A 178 -91.17 17.59 40.51
C ILE A 178 -90.53 16.21 40.31
N ALA A 179 -91.25 15.14 40.67
CA ALA A 179 -90.77 13.77 40.51
C ALA A 179 -90.62 13.38 39.03
N ASP A 180 -91.54 13.83 38.17
CA ASP A 180 -91.48 13.56 36.73
C ASP A 180 -90.34 14.33 36.05
N GLU A 181 -90.07 15.57 36.45
CA GLU A 181 -88.92 16.34 35.96
C GLU A 181 -87.58 15.67 36.33
N ILE A 182 -87.43 15.23 37.58
CA ILE A 182 -86.25 14.50 38.05
C ILE A 182 -86.08 13.20 37.27
N ASN A 183 -87.16 12.44 37.07
CA ASN A 183 -87.13 11.20 36.31
C ASN A 183 -86.73 11.41 34.84
N GLN A 184 -87.21 12.50 34.22
CA GLN A 184 -86.85 12.84 32.85
C GLN A 184 -85.37 13.25 32.75
N GLU A 185 -84.87 14.04 33.71
CA GLU A 185 -83.46 14.41 33.77
C GLU A 185 -82.56 13.18 33.96
N LEU A 186 -82.92 12.26 34.87
CA LEU A 186 -82.20 11.01 35.07
C LEU A 186 -82.16 10.15 33.80
N ARG A 187 -83.26 10.07 33.05
CA ARG A 187 -83.28 9.36 31.74
C ARG A 187 -82.36 10.02 30.73
N ASN A 188 -82.40 11.35 30.63
CA ASN A 188 -81.51 12.10 29.74
C ASN A 188 -80.03 11.92 30.13
N ASN A 189 -79.72 11.87 31.43
CA ASN A 189 -78.38 11.63 31.94
C ASN A 189 -77.90 10.21 31.63
N LEU A 190 -78.77 9.22 31.83
CA LEU A 190 -78.49 7.83 31.49
C LEU A 190 -78.22 7.66 29.99
N GLU A 191 -79.03 8.28 29.13
CA GLU A 191 -78.83 8.25 27.68
C GLU A 191 -77.50 8.92 27.27
N ARG A 192 -77.15 10.05 27.88
CA ARG A 192 -75.85 10.70 27.67
C ARG A 192 -74.69 9.80 28.09
N LEU A 193 -74.78 9.16 29.26
CA LEU A 193 -73.74 8.25 29.75
C LEU A 193 -73.56 7.04 28.83
N ILE A 194 -74.65 6.45 28.33
CA ILE A 194 -74.58 5.33 27.37
C ILE A 194 -73.86 5.78 26.09
N LYS A 195 -74.20 6.96 25.54
CA LYS A 195 -73.54 7.49 24.34
C LYS A 195 -72.05 7.73 24.57
N THR A 196 -71.65 8.29 25.71
CA THR A 196 -70.23 8.48 26.06
C THR A 196 -69.51 7.14 26.16
N LEU A 197 -70.11 6.15 26.83
CA LEU A 197 -69.53 4.81 26.97
C LEU A 197 -69.31 4.13 25.60
N ASP A 198 -70.25 4.28 24.66
CA ASP A 198 -70.11 3.72 23.31
C ASP A 198 -69.00 4.43 22.51
N ILE A 199 -68.83 5.74 22.67
CA ILE A 199 -67.72 6.50 22.07
C ILE A 199 -66.38 6.03 22.66
N GLU A 200 -66.31 5.87 23.98
CA GLU A 200 -65.11 5.37 24.67
C GLU A 200 -64.74 3.95 24.23
N LYS A 201 -65.73 3.05 24.09
CA LYS A 201 -65.50 1.69 23.58
C LYS A 201 -64.92 1.70 22.17
N LYS A 202 -65.49 2.50 21.27
CA LYS A 202 -64.99 2.63 19.89
C LYS A 202 -63.59 3.24 19.84
N SER A 203 -63.33 4.25 20.66
CA SER A 203 -62.01 4.87 20.79
C SER A 203 -60.97 3.85 21.29
N LYS A 204 -61.30 3.09 22.34
CA LYS A 204 -60.45 2.03 22.89
C LYS A 204 -60.15 0.93 21.87
N GLU A 205 -61.15 0.49 21.10
CA GLU A 205 -60.96 -0.49 20.02
C GLU A 205 -60.03 0.05 18.92
N SER A 206 -60.21 1.32 18.52
CA SER A 206 -59.34 1.98 17.54
C SER A 206 -57.89 2.04 18.03
N ILE A 207 -57.66 2.50 19.25
CA ILE A 207 -56.32 2.58 19.86
C ILE A 207 -55.71 1.18 20.00
N SER A 208 -56.50 0.17 20.40
CA SER A 208 -56.02 -1.21 20.51
C SER A 208 -55.57 -1.77 19.15
N LYS A 209 -56.29 -1.44 18.07
CA LYS A 209 -55.92 -1.84 16.71
C LYS A 209 -54.65 -1.12 16.22
N GLU A 210 -54.52 0.17 16.50
CA GLU A 210 -53.30 0.93 16.21
C GLU A 210 -52.09 0.38 16.97
N MET A 211 -52.27 0.00 18.24
CA MET A 211 -51.22 -0.61 19.06
C MET A 211 -50.75 -1.95 18.48
N GLU A 212 -51.68 -2.81 18.03
CA GLU A 212 -51.31 -4.10 17.43
C GLU A 212 -50.64 -3.94 16.06
N ASN A 213 -51.07 -2.94 15.28
CA ASN A 213 -50.41 -2.57 14.02
C ASN A 213 -48.98 -2.07 14.25
N MET A 214 -48.78 -1.18 15.23
CA MET A 214 -47.45 -0.70 15.60
C MET A 214 -46.56 -1.84 16.09
N LYS A 215 -47.08 -2.72 16.94
CA LYS A 215 -46.35 -3.92 17.42
C LYS A 215 -45.92 -4.82 16.27
N SER A 216 -46.81 -5.07 15.32
CA SER A 216 -46.51 -5.86 14.12
C SER A 216 -45.43 -5.19 13.27
N SER A 217 -45.51 -3.87 13.07
CA SER A 217 -44.48 -3.09 12.36
C SER A 217 -43.12 -3.18 13.05
N PHE A 218 -43.07 -3.02 14.37
CA PHE A 218 -41.84 -3.13 15.15
C PHE A 218 -41.21 -4.52 15.06
N LEU A 219 -42.02 -5.58 15.07
CA LEU A 219 -41.52 -6.95 14.92
C LEU A 219 -40.89 -7.19 13.54
N ILE A 220 -41.50 -6.63 12.48
CA ILE A 220 -40.94 -6.70 11.12
C ILE A 220 -39.61 -5.96 11.07
N GLU A 221 -39.56 -4.71 11.53
CA GLU A 221 -38.35 -3.90 11.54
C GLU A 221 -37.21 -4.55 12.36
N LEU A 222 -37.53 -5.14 13.51
CA LEU A 222 -36.58 -5.89 14.33
C LEU A 222 -36.02 -7.11 13.57
N SER A 223 -36.86 -7.83 12.83
CA SER A 223 -36.42 -8.99 12.04
C SER A 223 -35.53 -8.57 10.86
N GLU A 224 -35.84 -7.45 10.21
CA GLU A 224 -35.02 -6.88 9.12
C GLU A 224 -33.70 -6.31 9.63
N ALA A 225 -33.70 -5.68 10.81
CA ALA A 225 -32.47 -5.23 11.47
C ALA A 225 -31.55 -6.41 11.80
N LYS A 226 -32.08 -7.49 12.39
CA LYS A 226 -31.32 -8.73 12.66
C LYS A 226 -30.78 -9.36 11.37
N LYS A 227 -31.56 -9.36 10.29
CA LYS A 227 -31.11 -9.85 8.99
C LYS A 227 -29.93 -9.04 8.47
N ARG A 228 -30.02 -7.69 8.49
CA ARG A 228 -28.93 -6.80 8.08
C ARG A 228 -27.66 -6.99 8.93
N GLU A 229 -27.82 -7.16 10.24
CA GLU A 229 -26.71 -7.43 11.15
C GLU A 229 -25.98 -8.73 10.79
N ASN A 230 -26.73 -9.80 10.54
CA ASN A 230 -26.15 -11.09 10.12
C ASN A 230 -25.42 -10.99 8.77
N GLU A 231 -26.00 -10.30 7.78
CA GLU A 231 -25.36 -10.07 6.48
C GLU A 231 -24.05 -9.27 6.61
N LEU A 232 -24.02 -8.26 7.49
CA LEU A 232 -22.79 -7.51 7.79
C LEU A 232 -21.75 -8.38 8.49
N LEU A 233 -22.16 -9.24 9.42
CA LEU A 233 -21.26 -10.15 10.13
C LEU A 233 -20.63 -11.17 9.17
N ASP A 234 -21.40 -11.73 8.25
CA ASP A 234 -20.90 -12.66 7.24
C ASP A 234 -19.96 -11.94 6.26
N GLY A 235 -20.31 -10.73 5.82
CA GLY A 235 -19.43 -9.88 5.00
C GLY A 235 -18.10 -9.55 5.70
N PHE A 236 -18.13 -9.36 7.03
CA PHE A 236 -16.93 -9.14 7.84
C PHE A 236 -16.04 -10.38 7.89
N LYS A 237 -16.61 -11.57 8.13
CA LYS A 237 -15.86 -12.84 8.10
C LYS A 237 -15.23 -13.11 6.74
N ASP A 238 -15.96 -12.83 5.65
CA ASP A 238 -15.44 -12.95 4.29
C ASP A 238 -14.32 -11.96 3.98
N ALA A 239 -14.37 -10.75 4.55
CA ALA A 239 -13.28 -9.79 4.45
C ALA A 239 -12.05 -10.25 5.26
N GLU A 240 -12.25 -10.78 6.46
CA GLU A 240 -11.19 -11.28 7.34
C GLU A 240 -10.44 -12.48 6.75
N THR A 241 -11.15 -13.43 6.12
CA THR A 241 -10.53 -14.56 5.42
C THR A 241 -9.70 -14.10 4.21
N ARG A 242 -10.22 -13.16 3.41
CA ARG A 242 -9.46 -12.56 2.28
C ARG A 242 -8.24 -11.78 2.74
N PHE A 243 -8.35 -11.04 3.85
CA PHE A 243 -7.23 -10.33 4.47
C PHE A 243 -6.16 -11.31 4.92
N SER A 244 -6.55 -12.40 5.58
CA SER A 244 -5.65 -13.46 6.03
C SER A 244 -4.93 -14.12 4.85
N ALA A 245 -5.64 -14.47 3.77
CA ALA A 245 -5.05 -15.02 2.55
C ALA A 245 -4.03 -14.06 1.92
N SER A 246 -4.37 -12.77 1.83
CA SER A 246 -3.47 -11.73 1.30
C SER A 246 -2.21 -11.56 2.18
N LYS A 247 -2.36 -11.64 3.51
CA LYS A 247 -1.25 -11.59 4.46
C LYS A 247 -0.28 -12.76 4.26
N PHE A 248 -0.79 -13.98 4.06
CA PHE A 248 0.05 -15.14 3.75
C PHE A 248 0.79 -14.98 2.43
N GLU A 249 0.13 -14.47 1.40
CA GLU A 249 0.77 -14.22 0.09
C GLU A 249 1.89 -13.19 0.18
N ILE A 250 1.72 -12.12 0.96
CA ILE A 250 2.77 -11.14 1.23
C ILE A 250 3.98 -11.79 1.91
N ILE A 251 3.76 -12.69 2.88
CA ILE A 251 4.85 -13.42 3.55
C ILE A 251 5.58 -14.33 2.56
N ARG A 252 4.85 -15.04 1.71
CA ARG A 252 5.41 -15.89 0.65
C ARG A 252 6.30 -15.09 -0.30
N LEU A 253 5.79 -13.97 -0.83
CA LEU A 253 6.54 -13.08 -1.72
C LEU A 253 7.76 -12.47 -1.03
N LYS A 254 7.68 -12.10 0.25
CA LYS A 254 8.85 -11.65 1.03
C LYS A 254 9.94 -12.71 1.12
N HIS A 255 9.58 -13.97 1.31
CA HIS A 255 10.54 -15.07 1.32
C HIS A 255 11.17 -15.29 -0.07
N GLU A 256 10.36 -15.23 -1.13
CA GLU A 256 10.83 -15.33 -2.51
C GLU A 256 11.83 -14.21 -2.87
N ILE A 257 11.53 -12.97 -2.49
CA ILE A 257 12.44 -11.82 -2.67
C ILE A 257 13.78 -12.06 -1.96
N LYS A 258 13.75 -12.54 -0.70
CA LYS A 258 14.98 -12.86 0.05
C LYS A 258 15.80 -13.96 -0.62
N SER A 259 15.13 -15.00 -1.14
CA SER A 259 15.79 -16.09 -1.87
C SER A 259 16.47 -15.59 -3.16
N VAL A 260 15.76 -14.79 -3.97
CA VAL A 260 16.31 -14.18 -5.19
C VAL A 260 17.47 -13.22 -4.86
N GLN A 261 17.39 -12.46 -3.77
CA GLN A 261 18.46 -11.57 -3.34
C GLN A 261 19.72 -12.34 -2.92
N ALA A 262 19.57 -13.47 -2.21
CA ALA A 262 20.68 -14.34 -1.85
C ALA A 262 21.35 -14.93 -3.10
N GLU A 263 20.56 -15.38 -4.08
CA GLU A 263 21.09 -15.91 -5.34
C GLU A 263 21.79 -14.83 -6.18
N ASN A 264 21.25 -13.62 -6.25
CA ASN A 264 21.90 -12.51 -6.94
C ASN A 264 23.26 -12.17 -6.30
N THR A 265 23.32 -12.17 -4.97
CA THR A 265 24.59 -11.98 -4.23
C THR A 265 25.60 -13.08 -4.56
N ARG A 266 25.15 -14.35 -4.62
CA ARG A 266 25.99 -15.50 -4.99
C ARG A 266 26.54 -15.36 -6.41
N LEU A 267 25.70 -14.97 -7.36
CA LEU A 267 26.11 -14.78 -8.76
C LEU A 267 27.09 -13.61 -8.92
N GLN A 268 26.90 -12.51 -8.20
CA GLN A 268 27.84 -11.38 -8.19
C GLN A 268 29.21 -11.80 -7.65
N GLN A 269 29.25 -12.59 -6.58
CA GLN A 269 30.50 -13.13 -6.06
C GLN A 269 31.19 -14.07 -7.05
N ALA A 270 30.42 -14.96 -7.71
CA ALA A 270 30.97 -15.85 -8.74
C ALA A 270 31.53 -15.09 -9.95
N LEU A 271 30.84 -14.03 -10.39
CA LEU A 271 31.31 -13.15 -11.46
C LEU A 271 32.62 -12.47 -11.08
N HIS A 272 32.70 -11.88 -9.89
CA HIS A 272 33.92 -11.23 -9.39
C HIS A 272 35.12 -12.19 -9.31
N ILE A 273 34.90 -13.42 -8.83
CA ILE A 273 35.95 -14.46 -8.81
C ILE A 273 36.41 -14.80 -10.24
N SER A 274 35.48 -14.90 -11.19
CA SER A 274 35.82 -15.16 -12.59
C SER A 274 36.60 -14.00 -13.20
N GLU A 275 36.20 -12.75 -12.97
CA GLU A 275 36.91 -11.56 -13.42
C GLU A 275 38.33 -11.50 -12.86
N MET A 276 38.51 -11.74 -11.56
CA MET A 276 39.84 -11.83 -10.94
C MET A 276 40.71 -12.90 -11.60
N SER A 277 40.16 -14.09 -11.88
CA SER A 277 40.92 -15.15 -12.56
C SER A 277 41.35 -14.77 -13.98
N GLN A 278 40.52 -14.02 -14.70
CA GLN A 278 40.85 -13.52 -16.04
C GLN A 278 41.93 -12.43 -15.98
N ILE A 279 41.85 -11.51 -15.01
CA ILE A 279 42.86 -10.47 -14.80
C ILE A 279 44.21 -11.12 -14.51
N SER A 280 44.27 -12.09 -13.60
CA SER A 280 45.51 -12.81 -13.30
C SER A 280 46.10 -13.52 -14.54
N ARG A 281 45.26 -14.08 -15.41
CA ARG A 281 45.72 -14.69 -16.67
C ARG A 281 46.26 -13.64 -17.65
N ILE A 282 45.62 -12.48 -17.73
CA ILE A 282 46.10 -11.36 -18.57
C ILE A 282 47.45 -10.86 -18.04
N GLU A 283 47.61 -10.71 -16.73
CA GLU A 283 48.88 -10.33 -16.10
C GLU A 283 50.00 -11.33 -16.39
N GLU A 284 49.72 -12.64 -16.32
CA GLU A 284 50.68 -13.69 -16.67
C GLU A 284 51.11 -13.60 -18.13
N MET A 285 50.16 -13.42 -19.05
CA MET A 285 50.44 -13.26 -20.48
C MET A 285 51.23 -11.98 -20.78
N THR A 286 50.90 -10.88 -20.09
CA THR A 286 51.61 -9.61 -20.20
C THR A 286 53.06 -9.75 -19.75
N LYS A 287 53.30 -10.49 -18.65
CA LYS A 287 54.65 -10.80 -18.19
C LYS A 287 55.44 -11.64 -19.19
N LYS A 288 54.81 -12.65 -19.81
CA LYS A 288 55.44 -13.46 -20.86
C LYS A 288 55.78 -12.63 -22.10
N LEU A 289 54.91 -11.68 -22.48
CA LEU A 289 55.13 -10.78 -23.59
C LEU A 289 56.36 -9.90 -23.35
N ALA A 290 56.49 -9.31 -22.15
CA ALA A 290 57.65 -8.51 -21.79
C ALA A 290 58.98 -9.30 -21.89
N ILE A 291 59.01 -10.54 -21.40
CA ILE A 291 60.20 -11.42 -21.53
C ILE A 291 60.54 -11.69 -22.99
N TYR A 292 59.53 -11.86 -23.84
CA TYR A 292 59.72 -12.08 -25.27
C TYR A 292 60.28 -10.83 -25.96
N GLU A 293 59.75 -9.65 -25.65
CA GLU A 293 60.25 -8.37 -26.16
C GLU A 293 61.71 -8.12 -25.75
N ASP A 294 62.07 -8.42 -24.51
CA ASP A 294 63.46 -8.35 -24.03
C ASP A 294 64.37 -9.31 -24.81
N SER A 295 63.93 -10.57 -25.01
CA SER A 295 64.68 -11.58 -25.78
C SER A 295 64.80 -11.21 -27.26
N GLN A 296 63.78 -10.56 -27.81
CA GLN A 296 63.78 -10.08 -29.18
C GLN A 296 64.78 -8.94 -29.36
N SER A 297 64.86 -8.01 -28.40
CA SER A 297 65.86 -6.94 -28.42
C SER A 297 67.31 -7.47 -28.41
N GLU A 298 67.56 -8.57 -27.69
CA GLU A 298 68.86 -9.24 -27.71
C GLU A 298 69.14 -9.90 -29.07
N THR A 299 68.12 -10.54 -29.65
CA THR A 299 68.20 -11.14 -30.99
C THR A 299 68.50 -10.08 -32.06
N ASP A 300 67.83 -8.93 -32.00
CA ASP A 300 68.05 -7.80 -32.92
C ASP A 300 69.48 -7.22 -32.77
N SER A 301 70.00 -7.14 -31.54
CA SER A 301 71.38 -6.76 -31.25
C SER A 301 72.39 -7.75 -31.86
N ILE A 302 72.14 -9.06 -31.73
CA ILE A 302 72.98 -10.11 -32.35
C ILE A 302 72.95 -10.00 -33.88
N LEU A 303 71.76 -9.83 -34.47
CA LEU A 303 71.56 -9.65 -35.92
C LEU A 303 72.34 -8.45 -36.45
N THR A 304 72.29 -7.33 -35.73
CA THR A 304 73.04 -6.11 -36.06
C THR A 304 74.54 -6.39 -36.10
N LYS A 305 75.09 -7.03 -35.05
CA LYS A 305 76.52 -7.41 -35.00
C LYS A 305 76.92 -8.40 -36.10
N LEU A 306 76.05 -9.35 -36.44
CA LEU A 306 76.27 -10.31 -37.53
C LEU A 306 76.32 -9.62 -38.89
N SER A 307 75.45 -8.62 -39.11
CA SER A 307 75.46 -7.79 -40.31
C SER A 307 76.77 -7.00 -40.44
N GLU A 308 77.27 -6.45 -39.33
CA GLU A 308 78.58 -5.75 -39.29
C GLU A 308 79.75 -6.70 -39.62
N LEU A 309 79.74 -7.92 -39.08
CA LEU A 309 80.81 -8.92 -39.25
C LEU A 309 80.88 -9.51 -40.66
N THR A 310 79.73 -9.77 -41.29
CA THR A 310 79.68 -10.47 -42.59
C THR A 310 79.69 -9.52 -43.79
N GLY A 311 79.42 -8.23 -43.60
CA GLY A 311 79.30 -7.25 -44.69
C GLY A 311 78.12 -7.53 -45.64
N HIS A 312 77.32 -8.56 -45.36
CA HIS A 312 76.05 -8.80 -46.04
C HIS A 312 74.97 -8.01 -45.34
N ASN A 313 74.45 -6.99 -46.04
CA ASN A 313 73.36 -6.19 -45.53
C ASN A 313 72.07 -7.03 -45.51
N PHE A 314 71.67 -7.50 -44.32
CA PHE A 314 70.46 -8.29 -44.11
C PHE A 314 69.17 -7.54 -44.46
N ASP A 315 69.23 -6.21 -44.58
CA ASP A 315 68.10 -5.38 -45.04
C ASP A 315 67.56 -5.83 -46.39
N ASN A 316 68.43 -6.31 -47.30
CA ASN A 316 68.01 -6.79 -48.63
C ASN A 316 67.21 -8.10 -48.57
N HIS A 317 67.40 -8.92 -47.52
CA HIS A 317 66.57 -10.09 -47.29
C HIS A 317 65.24 -9.76 -46.60
N ASN A 318 65.24 -8.79 -45.68
CA ASN A 318 64.01 -8.30 -45.06
C ASN A 318 63.08 -7.61 -46.07
N GLU A 319 63.62 -6.88 -47.04
CA GLU A 319 62.84 -6.30 -48.14
C GLU A 319 62.19 -7.38 -49.00
N LYS A 320 62.93 -8.43 -49.36
CA LYS A 320 62.39 -9.61 -50.07
C LYS A 320 61.34 -10.36 -49.27
N LEU A 321 61.44 -10.39 -47.94
CA LEU A 321 60.44 -10.99 -47.07
C LEU A 321 59.15 -10.16 -47.03
N LYS A 322 59.26 -8.83 -46.88
CA LYS A 322 58.11 -7.93 -46.98
C LYS A 322 57.41 -8.03 -48.34
N GLU A 323 58.18 -8.13 -49.42
CA GLU A 323 57.65 -8.33 -50.76
C GLU A 323 56.87 -9.64 -50.86
N LYS A 324 57.40 -10.74 -50.29
CA LYS A 324 56.70 -12.02 -50.22
C LYS A 324 55.44 -11.98 -49.34
N ASP A 325 55.46 -11.29 -48.21
CA ASP A 325 54.29 -11.15 -47.33
C ASP A 325 53.16 -10.35 -47.99
N GLU A 326 53.49 -9.29 -48.74
CA GLU A 326 52.48 -8.57 -49.53
C GLU A 326 51.93 -9.43 -50.67
N ILE A 327 52.75 -10.27 -51.32
CA ILE A 327 52.28 -11.28 -52.28
C ILE A 327 51.31 -12.27 -51.60
N ILE A 328 51.63 -12.76 -50.41
CA ILE A 328 50.77 -13.69 -49.66
C ILE A 328 49.45 -13.01 -49.26
N LYS A 329 49.49 -11.77 -48.76
CA LYS A 329 48.26 -11.01 -48.45
C LYS A 329 47.40 -10.79 -49.69
N LYS A 330 48.02 -10.50 -50.84
CA LYS A 330 47.31 -10.33 -52.11
C LYS A 330 46.67 -11.64 -52.57
N LEU A 331 47.39 -12.75 -52.51
CA LEU A 331 46.86 -14.09 -52.81
C LEU A 331 45.72 -14.49 -51.88
N ASN A 332 45.82 -14.19 -50.57
CA ASN A 332 44.74 -14.47 -49.62
C ASN A 332 43.48 -13.64 -49.90
N ARG A 333 43.63 -12.38 -50.33
CA ARG A 333 42.50 -11.57 -50.82
C ARG A 333 41.90 -12.15 -52.10
N GLU A 334 42.73 -12.54 -53.08
CA GLU A 334 42.27 -13.21 -54.31
C GLU A 334 41.56 -14.54 -54.02
N ILE A 335 42.07 -15.36 -53.09
CA ILE A 335 41.41 -16.60 -52.65
C ILE A 335 40.07 -16.30 -52.01
N THR A 336 39.97 -15.25 -51.20
CA THR A 336 38.72 -14.86 -50.54
C THR A 336 37.70 -14.34 -51.57
N GLU A 337 38.14 -13.54 -52.55
CA GLU A 337 37.30 -13.09 -53.66
C GLU A 337 36.89 -14.24 -54.59
N LEU A 338 37.78 -15.20 -54.88
CA LEU A 338 37.48 -16.39 -55.66
C LEU A 338 36.52 -17.31 -54.91
N LYS A 339 36.59 -17.40 -53.58
CA LYS A 339 35.58 -18.09 -52.76
C LYS A 339 34.21 -17.41 -52.82
N LEU A 340 34.16 -16.09 -53.01
CA LEU A 340 32.92 -15.33 -53.16
C LEU A 340 32.36 -15.39 -54.60
N LYS A 341 33.21 -15.57 -55.62
CA LYS A 341 32.84 -15.63 -57.05
C LYS A 341 32.65 -17.05 -57.59
N ALA A 342 33.15 -18.07 -56.90
CA ALA A 342 32.80 -19.45 -57.20
C ALA A 342 31.28 -19.62 -57.00
N PRO A 343 30.52 -20.04 -58.02
CA PRO A 343 29.15 -20.48 -57.82
C PRO A 343 29.20 -21.53 -56.71
N PRO A 344 28.32 -21.47 -55.70
CA PRO A 344 28.30 -22.50 -54.68
C PRO A 344 28.14 -23.82 -55.41
N ILE A 345 29.21 -24.64 -55.40
CA ILE A 345 29.12 -26.05 -55.77
C ILE A 345 27.92 -26.54 -54.98
N PRO A 346 26.88 -27.12 -55.61
CA PRO A 346 25.71 -27.58 -54.89
C PRO A 346 26.21 -28.66 -53.94
N HIS A 347 26.51 -28.24 -52.70
CA HIS A 347 26.72 -29.13 -51.60
C HIS A 347 25.45 -29.97 -51.58
N MET A 348 25.64 -31.26 -51.87
CA MET A 348 24.68 -32.31 -51.63
C MET A 348 23.87 -31.89 -50.43
N LYS A 349 22.55 -31.75 -50.62
CA LYS A 349 21.58 -31.47 -49.58
C LYS A 349 22.02 -32.20 -48.32
N ASN A 350 22.71 -31.49 -47.43
CA ASN A 350 22.73 -31.84 -46.03
C ASN A 350 21.24 -31.89 -45.74
N THR A 351 20.76 -33.10 -45.50
CA THR A 351 19.53 -33.33 -44.78
C THR A 351 19.59 -32.38 -43.60
N VAL A 352 18.96 -31.20 -43.74
CA VAL A 352 18.69 -30.31 -42.64
C VAL A 352 17.91 -31.22 -41.72
N ALA A 353 18.59 -31.71 -40.68
CA ALA A 353 17.99 -32.52 -39.66
C ALA A 353 16.76 -31.71 -39.24
N VAL A 354 15.58 -32.21 -39.61
CA VAL A 354 14.34 -31.55 -39.24
C VAL A 354 14.38 -31.57 -37.72
N ASP A 355 14.47 -30.38 -37.12
CA ASP A 355 14.46 -30.23 -35.67
C ASP A 355 13.23 -30.99 -35.17
N GLU A 356 13.42 -31.94 -34.25
CA GLU A 356 12.31 -32.75 -33.69
C GLU A 356 11.20 -31.85 -33.11
N LEU A 357 11.57 -30.64 -32.67
CA LEU A 357 10.67 -29.60 -32.23
C LEU A 357 9.79 -29.05 -33.37
N ASP A 358 10.36 -28.81 -34.55
CA ASP A 358 9.63 -28.27 -35.71
C ASP A 358 8.60 -29.29 -36.20
N GLU A 359 8.97 -30.57 -36.24
CA GLU A 359 8.05 -31.66 -36.59
C GLU A 359 6.94 -31.80 -35.54
N ALA A 360 7.27 -31.71 -34.25
CA ALA A 360 6.27 -31.73 -33.18
C ALA A 360 5.31 -30.54 -33.30
N VAL A 361 5.81 -29.31 -33.48
CA VAL A 361 4.97 -28.11 -33.64
C VAL A 361 4.03 -28.26 -34.84
N HIS A 362 4.54 -28.75 -35.97
CA HIS A 362 3.70 -29.02 -37.15
C HIS A 362 2.63 -30.08 -36.83
N LYS A 363 2.99 -31.20 -36.19
CA LYS A 363 2.07 -32.27 -35.83
C LYS A 363 0.95 -31.81 -34.89
N TYR A 364 1.28 -31.04 -33.86
CA TYR A 364 0.30 -30.48 -32.92
C TYR A 364 -0.58 -29.41 -33.58
N SER A 365 -0.03 -28.57 -34.46
CA SER A 365 -0.81 -27.56 -35.20
C SER A 365 -1.92 -28.17 -36.06
N MET A 366 -1.61 -29.29 -36.72
CA MET A 366 -2.57 -30.05 -37.53
C MET A 366 -3.62 -30.76 -36.65
N LYS A 367 -3.20 -31.32 -35.52
CA LYS A 367 -4.08 -32.01 -34.56
C LYS A 367 -5.15 -31.08 -33.97
N ILE A 368 -4.79 -29.84 -33.66
CA ILE A 368 -5.65 -28.86 -32.96
C ILE A 368 -6.46 -27.99 -33.95
N LYS A 369 -6.15 -28.03 -35.25
CA LYS A 369 -6.77 -27.18 -36.29
C LYS A 369 -6.67 -25.68 -35.95
N LEU A 370 -5.44 -25.19 -35.78
CA LEU A 370 -5.20 -23.79 -35.43
C LEU A 370 -5.74 -22.82 -36.50
N ASN A 371 -6.42 -21.75 -36.06
CA ASN A 371 -6.97 -20.70 -36.92
C ASN A 371 -5.91 -19.68 -37.42
N GLY A 372 -4.66 -20.11 -37.63
CA GLY A 372 -3.60 -19.24 -38.12
C GLY A 372 -2.24 -19.94 -38.22
N PRO A 373 -1.30 -19.42 -39.04
CA PRO A 373 0.03 -20.00 -39.19
C PRO A 373 0.88 -19.77 -37.94
N ILE A 374 1.67 -20.79 -37.56
CA ILE A 374 2.76 -20.68 -36.59
C ILE A 374 4.07 -20.58 -37.37
N VAL A 375 4.86 -19.53 -37.12
CA VAL A 375 6.14 -19.29 -37.82
C VAL A 375 7.29 -19.33 -36.82
N LYS A 376 8.37 -20.06 -37.13
CA LYS A 376 9.60 -20.09 -36.32
C LYS A 376 10.35 -18.77 -36.44
N ASP A 377 10.61 -18.10 -35.32
CA ASP A 377 11.41 -16.86 -35.23
C ASP A 377 12.86 -17.20 -34.83
N LYS A 378 13.03 -18.05 -33.81
CA LYS A 378 14.33 -18.60 -33.36
C LYS A 378 14.16 -20.06 -32.92
N GLU A 379 15.24 -20.78 -32.62
CA GLU A 379 15.23 -22.22 -32.28
C GLU A 379 14.04 -22.67 -31.41
N GLN A 380 13.78 -21.99 -30.30
CA GLN A 380 12.68 -22.29 -29.38
C GLN A 380 11.59 -21.22 -29.35
N ILE A 381 11.62 -20.23 -30.26
CA ILE A 381 10.67 -19.10 -30.25
C ILE A 381 9.86 -19.11 -31.54
N TYR A 382 8.55 -19.16 -31.38
CA TYR A 382 7.57 -19.17 -32.46
C TYR A 382 6.64 -17.97 -32.37
N VAL A 383 6.04 -17.59 -33.48
CA VAL A 383 5.06 -16.51 -33.56
C VAL A 383 3.70 -17.10 -33.95
N TYR A 384 2.70 -16.86 -33.11
CA TYR A 384 1.31 -17.24 -33.34
C TYR A 384 0.39 -16.04 -33.07
N ASN A 385 -0.48 -15.68 -34.03
CA ASN A 385 -1.35 -14.49 -33.96
C ASN A 385 -0.61 -13.20 -33.55
N GLY A 386 0.61 -13.01 -34.06
CA GLY A 386 1.45 -11.83 -33.76
C GLY A 386 2.10 -11.83 -32.37
N LYS A 387 1.93 -12.88 -31.56
CA LYS A 387 2.57 -13.03 -30.25
C LYS A 387 3.72 -14.03 -30.31
N LYS A 388 4.84 -13.70 -29.65
CA LYS A 388 5.99 -14.61 -29.49
C LYS A 388 5.72 -15.59 -28.35
N ILE A 389 5.83 -16.87 -28.64
CA ILE A 389 5.69 -17.98 -27.68
C ILE A 389 6.99 -18.78 -27.66
N ASN A 390 7.40 -19.22 -26.46
CA ASN A 390 8.59 -20.05 -26.30
C ASN A 390 8.15 -21.50 -26.10
N LEU A 391 8.59 -22.39 -27.00
CA LEU A 391 8.19 -23.79 -27.07
C LEU A 391 9.38 -24.70 -26.74
N LEU A 392 9.10 -25.75 -25.98
CA LEU A 392 10.04 -26.77 -25.58
C LEU A 392 9.42 -28.16 -25.81
N LEU A 393 10.18 -29.08 -26.39
CA LEU A 393 9.79 -30.48 -26.51
C LEU A 393 10.44 -31.25 -25.35
N LYS A 394 9.63 -31.85 -24.47
CA LYS A 394 10.12 -32.69 -23.37
C LYS A 394 9.31 -33.98 -23.35
N GLU A 395 9.98 -35.13 -23.41
CA GLU A 395 9.36 -36.47 -23.36
C GLU A 395 8.25 -36.66 -24.43
N GLY A 396 8.42 -36.05 -25.62
CA GLY A 396 7.44 -36.10 -26.71
C GLY A 396 6.21 -35.19 -26.52
N GLN A 397 6.13 -34.46 -25.41
CA GLN A 397 5.09 -33.48 -25.16
C GLN A 397 5.59 -32.07 -25.48
N LEU A 398 4.80 -31.33 -26.27
CA LEU A 398 5.09 -29.94 -26.61
C LEU A 398 4.59 -29.03 -25.47
N LEU A 399 5.49 -28.28 -24.86
CA LEU A 399 5.23 -27.38 -23.75
C LEU A 399 5.47 -25.93 -24.16
N CYS A 400 4.63 -25.01 -23.67
CA CYS A 400 4.75 -23.58 -23.89
C CYS A 400 5.01 -22.85 -22.57
N ARG A 401 6.00 -21.95 -22.56
CA ARG A 401 6.36 -21.17 -21.37
C ARG A 401 5.45 -19.95 -21.21
N VAL A 402 4.66 -19.90 -20.14
CA VAL A 402 3.76 -18.78 -19.80
C VAL A 402 4.04 -18.36 -18.35
N GLY A 403 4.44 -17.11 -18.12
CA GLY A 403 4.67 -16.59 -16.77
C GLY A 403 5.74 -17.34 -15.96
N GLY A 404 6.72 -17.96 -16.65
CA GLY A 404 7.76 -18.76 -16.01
C GLY A 404 7.43 -20.25 -15.79
N ILE A 405 6.18 -20.66 -16.01
CA ILE A 405 5.73 -22.05 -15.89
C ILE A 405 5.60 -22.65 -17.31
N PHE A 406 5.94 -23.93 -17.45
CA PHE A 406 5.72 -24.67 -18.69
C PHE A 406 4.36 -25.38 -18.63
N LYS A 407 3.48 -25.08 -19.59
CA LYS A 407 2.15 -25.68 -19.71
C LYS A 407 2.04 -26.47 -21.02
N PRO A 408 1.17 -27.49 -21.11
CA PRO A 408 0.89 -28.17 -22.37
C PRO A 408 0.49 -27.19 -23.47
N PHE A 409 0.98 -27.43 -24.69
CA PHE A 409 0.73 -26.57 -25.83
C PHE A 409 -0.77 -26.40 -26.11
N GLU A 410 -1.57 -27.47 -26.01
CA GLU A 410 -3.04 -27.37 -26.15
C GLU A 410 -3.67 -26.37 -25.18
N GLU A 411 -3.25 -26.38 -23.91
CA GLU A 411 -3.78 -25.49 -22.87
C GLU A 411 -3.42 -24.02 -23.17
N CYS A 412 -2.20 -23.77 -23.64
CA CYS A 412 -1.74 -22.41 -23.94
C CYS A 412 -2.46 -21.77 -25.12
N ILE A 413 -2.76 -22.55 -26.16
CA ILE A 413 -3.53 -22.06 -27.30
C ILE A 413 -5.00 -21.87 -26.92
N ASN A 414 -5.60 -22.82 -26.20
CA ASN A 414 -7.03 -22.79 -25.87
C ASN A 414 -7.39 -21.77 -24.79
N SER A 415 -6.47 -21.46 -23.88
CA SER A 415 -6.65 -20.42 -22.86
C SER A 415 -6.65 -18.98 -23.41
N GLY A 416 -6.58 -18.82 -24.74
CA GLY A 416 -6.74 -17.53 -25.40
C GLY A 416 -5.65 -16.54 -25.03
N MET A 417 -4.39 -16.99 -24.86
CA MET A 417 -3.19 -16.18 -24.64
C MET A 417 -3.47 -14.77 -24.07
N VAL A 418 -4.08 -14.73 -22.89
CA VAL A 418 -4.16 -13.52 -22.06
C VAL A 418 -2.77 -13.34 -21.47
N VAL A 419 -1.92 -12.67 -22.23
CA VAL A 419 -0.60 -12.26 -21.75
C VAL A 419 -0.72 -10.79 -21.40
N GLU A 420 -0.67 -10.50 -20.10
CA GLU A 420 -0.50 -9.15 -19.56
C GLU A 420 0.63 -8.43 -20.31
N PRO A 421 0.45 -7.13 -20.63
CA PRO A 421 1.44 -6.38 -21.39
C PRO A 421 2.79 -6.34 -20.65
N PRO A 422 3.91 -6.41 -21.37
CA PRO A 422 5.22 -6.34 -20.75
C PRO A 422 5.39 -4.98 -20.06
N LEU A 423 5.77 -5.01 -18.78
CA LEU A 423 6.24 -3.85 -18.04
C LEU A 423 7.49 -3.29 -18.75
N TYR A 424 7.27 -2.32 -19.64
CA TYR A 424 8.34 -1.48 -20.17
C TYR A 424 8.90 -0.63 -19.03
N LYS A 425 10.15 -0.90 -18.66
CA LYS A 425 10.96 0.05 -17.87
C LYS A 425 11.08 1.33 -18.69
N SER A 426 10.47 2.42 -18.21
CA SER A 426 10.64 3.74 -18.80
C SER A 426 12.09 4.21 -18.59
N VAL A 427 12.91 4.08 -19.63
CA VAL A 427 14.16 4.82 -19.73
C VAL A 427 13.78 6.27 -20.07
N LYS A 428 14.01 7.17 -19.12
CA LYS A 428 13.88 8.62 -19.36
C LYS A 428 14.99 9.08 -20.31
N ASN A 429 14.55 9.83 -21.30
CA ASN A 429 15.35 10.54 -22.30
C ASN A 429 16.45 11.41 -21.67
N SER A 430 17.67 11.28 -22.19
CA SER A 430 18.69 12.34 -22.24
C SER A 430 18.77 12.86 -23.69
N PRO A 431 18.92 14.17 -23.92
CA PRO A 431 18.92 14.75 -25.25
C PRO A 431 20.30 14.68 -25.91
N GLU A 432 20.29 14.51 -27.23
CA GLU A 432 21.41 14.77 -28.14
C GLU A 432 21.95 16.20 -27.98
N VAL A 433 23.27 16.33 -27.89
CA VAL A 433 23.98 17.54 -28.33
C VAL A 433 25.21 17.11 -29.12
N THR A 434 25.22 17.55 -30.38
CA THR A 434 26.30 17.44 -31.37
C THR A 434 27.55 18.23 -30.98
N SER A 435 28.69 17.68 -31.41
CA SER A 435 30.06 18.17 -31.31
C SER A 435 30.32 19.62 -31.75
N THR A 436 31.25 20.30 -31.07
CA THR A 436 32.35 21.06 -31.72
C THR A 436 33.50 21.31 -30.74
N ARG A 437 34.73 21.12 -31.23
CA ARG A 437 36.02 21.45 -30.59
C ARG A 437 36.18 22.97 -30.47
N GLU A 438 36.85 23.43 -29.42
CA GLU A 438 38.11 24.21 -29.49
C GLU A 438 38.69 24.50 -28.09
N ASN A 439 39.99 24.80 -28.08
CA ASN A 439 40.92 24.86 -26.96
C ASN A 439 40.83 26.13 -26.09
N GLU A 440 41.63 26.10 -25.02
CA GLU A 440 42.29 27.21 -24.30
C GLU A 440 41.59 27.90 -23.11
N ASP A 441 42.11 27.55 -21.93
CA ASP A 441 42.79 28.42 -20.96
C ASP A 441 42.10 29.57 -20.19
N THR A 442 42.34 29.50 -18.87
CA THR A 442 42.42 30.56 -17.84
C THR A 442 41.16 31.11 -17.12
N ASN A 443 41.17 30.89 -15.80
CA ASN A 443 40.91 31.83 -14.69
C ASN A 443 39.88 32.97 -14.86
N LYS A 444 38.80 32.95 -14.06
CA LYS A 444 38.52 33.90 -12.96
C LYS A 444 37.10 33.79 -12.39
N ALA A 445 37.03 34.03 -11.09
CA ALA A 445 35.82 34.21 -10.29
C ALA A 445 34.98 35.44 -10.67
N ARG A 446 33.64 35.34 -10.59
CA ARG A 446 32.74 36.33 -9.93
C ARG A 446 31.23 35.99 -10.05
N THR A 447 30.59 35.94 -8.89
CA THR A 447 29.31 36.58 -8.47
C THR A 447 28.11 36.71 -9.43
N SER A 448 27.00 36.09 -8.97
CA SER A 448 25.67 36.69 -8.65
C SER A 448 24.62 37.03 -9.72
N ALA A 449 23.37 36.89 -9.25
CA ALA A 449 22.06 37.34 -9.77
C ALA A 449 21.52 36.54 -10.97
N GLY A 450 20.33 35.95 -10.97
CA GLY A 450 19.09 36.28 -10.27
C GLY A 450 18.06 36.68 -11.34
N ARG A 451 17.08 35.82 -11.65
CA ARG A 451 15.82 36.25 -12.30
C ARG A 451 14.71 35.22 -12.16
N LYS A 452 13.61 35.73 -11.62
CA LYS A 452 12.29 35.12 -11.43
C LYS A 452 11.54 35.05 -12.76
N SER A 453 10.68 34.04 -12.94
CA SER A 453 9.38 34.25 -13.57
C SER A 453 8.39 33.17 -13.13
N ASN A 454 7.45 33.56 -12.27
CA ASN A 454 6.25 32.81 -11.94
C ASN A 454 5.20 33.04 -13.04
N LYS A 455 4.56 31.97 -13.50
CA LYS A 455 3.25 32.03 -14.17
C LYS A 455 2.26 31.19 -13.37
N SER A 456 1.44 31.89 -12.60
CA SER A 456 0.33 31.35 -11.82
C SER A 456 -0.84 31.05 -12.76
N LEU A 457 -1.41 29.84 -12.68
CA LEU A 457 -2.68 29.48 -13.28
C LEU A 457 -3.75 29.50 -12.18
N THR A 458 -4.61 30.49 -12.22
CA THR A 458 -5.77 30.63 -11.33
C THR A 458 -6.90 29.73 -11.86
N ILE A 459 -7.30 28.72 -11.09
CA ILE A 459 -8.53 27.95 -11.34
C ILE A 459 -9.56 28.39 -10.30
N THR A 460 -10.58 29.13 -10.75
CA THR A 460 -11.74 29.51 -9.94
C THR A 460 -12.64 28.29 -9.68
N SER A 461 -12.93 27.99 -8.42
CA SER A 461 -13.92 26.96 -8.04
C SER A 461 -15.34 27.53 -8.07
N ARG A 462 -16.25 26.80 -8.73
CA ARG A 462 -17.69 27.05 -8.73
C ARG A 462 -18.28 26.59 -7.39
N GLN A 463 -18.84 27.50 -6.61
CA GLN A 463 -19.68 27.17 -5.46
C GLN A 463 -21.08 26.74 -5.95
N ASN A 464 -21.44 25.48 -5.71
CA ASN A 464 -22.83 25.02 -5.78
C ASN A 464 -23.48 25.22 -4.41
N LYS A 465 -24.35 26.23 -4.30
CA LYS A 465 -25.29 26.37 -3.18
C LYS A 465 -26.38 25.29 -3.32
N ARG A 466 -26.45 24.36 -2.37
CA ARG A 466 -27.69 23.62 -2.07
C ARG A 466 -28.34 24.26 -0.86
N GLY A 467 -29.55 24.78 -1.06
CA GLY A 467 -30.41 25.26 0.01
C GLY A 467 -30.95 24.10 0.83
N SER A 468 -30.95 24.29 2.15
CA SER A 468 -31.72 23.50 3.11
C SER A 468 -33.18 23.96 3.08
N PRO A 469 -34.17 23.04 3.04
CA PRO A 469 -35.56 23.39 3.26
C PRO A 469 -36.03 22.76 4.57
N PHE A 470 -35.79 23.39 5.72
CA PHE A 470 -36.61 23.16 6.91
C PHE A 470 -36.66 24.44 7.75
N ASN A 471 -37.90 24.77 8.14
CA ASN A 471 -38.33 25.89 8.98
C ASN A 471 -37.61 25.97 10.32
#